data_AF-A0ABC8ZUT4-F1
#
_entry.id   AF-A0ABC8ZUT4-F1
#
_cell.length_a   1.000
_cell.length_b   1.000
_cell.length_c   1.000
_cell.angle_alpha   90.00
_cell.angle_beta   90.00
_cell.angle_gamma   90.00
#
_symmetry.space_group_name_H-M   'P 1'
#
loop_
_entity.id
_entity.type
_entity.pdbx_description
1 polymer ?
#
loop_
_entity_poly.entity_id
_entity_poly.type
_entity_poly.pdbx_seq_one_letter_code
_entity_poly.pdbx_strand_id
1 'polypeptide(L)'
;MDARARSPRGAHKVGIGGGSKEWPWPWRGWRAPARAEVVVVGSLAALALLVVAFGRGTGSLTAFSSPPRIEFVPEAGNSASPVREHVAAADSPTRHDDQDRLLGGLLSPSFDANSCRSRYVSSLYRPPSPFRPSTYLVERLRRYEARHRRCGPNTPLFKEAVEHLRSGRNAARSECQYAVWTPINGLGNRMLSLASTFLYALLTDRVLLVHAPPELDGLFCEPFPGSSWTLPADFPITDTDFAGVFTMGSPTSYKNMRRDGPVNVTAEMLPAYVFLDLIQCFTDAAFCEADQRALGKFNWMVVKSDVYFAAMFFLVLAYERELALLFPEREAVFHHLARYLFHPSNDVWGIVRRYYGAYLARADERVGLQLRVFPEMPVPLENMYAQIVRCSEQEAGLLPKVVHNENGAAAKANSSSTAVASGKSRNNKLTSILVTSLFPDYYERILGVYYANPTETGEYVEVHQPSHEREQRTEARGHNQRALAEMFLLSFCDRIVTTAVSTFGYVAHGLAGVRPWVLLRPPSPEAAVDPACVRSKTVEPCLQAPPRRVCGVAEGTDIGALVPYVRHCEDEHKGVKLFPY
;
A
#
# COMPACT_ATOMS: atom_id res chain seq x y z
N MET A 1 0.01 -43.79 -47.90
CA MET A 1 -0.12 -43.73 -49.37
C MET A 1 -0.25 -42.26 -49.74
N ASP A 2 0.83 -41.50 -49.67
CA ASP A 2 1.94 -41.31 -50.62
C ASP A 2 1.69 -40.22 -51.69
N ALA A 3 2.74 -39.40 -51.81
CA ALA A 3 3.17 -38.59 -52.96
C ALA A 3 2.43 -37.30 -53.38
N ARG A 4 2.99 -36.17 -52.90
CA ARG A 4 3.56 -35.03 -53.66
C ARG A 4 3.30 -34.96 -55.18
N ALA A 5 3.00 -33.76 -55.70
CA ALA A 5 3.99 -32.85 -56.33
C ALA A 5 3.40 -31.68 -57.18
N ARG A 6 4.00 -30.50 -56.96
CA ARG A 6 4.44 -29.44 -57.92
C ARG A 6 3.44 -28.42 -58.55
N SER A 7 3.70 -27.16 -58.16
CA SER A 7 3.44 -25.84 -58.80
C SER A 7 4.00 -25.73 -60.23
N PRO A 8 3.54 -24.81 -61.12
CA PRO A 8 4.14 -23.46 -61.22
C PRO A 8 3.27 -22.26 -61.73
N ARG A 9 3.64 -21.06 -61.24
CA ARG A 9 3.75 -19.73 -61.92
C ARG A 9 2.50 -18.97 -62.41
N GLY A 10 2.40 -17.69 -62.00
CA GLY A 10 1.68 -16.65 -62.77
C GLY A 10 1.27 -15.39 -62.00
N ALA A 11 2.18 -14.40 -61.96
CA ALA A 11 2.05 -12.95 -61.67
C ALA A 11 0.67 -12.31 -61.36
N HIS A 12 0.57 -11.53 -60.27
CA HIS A 12 0.71 -10.05 -60.30
C HIS A 12 0.58 -9.46 -58.88
N LYS A 13 1.60 -8.69 -58.47
CA LYS A 13 1.57 -7.82 -57.29
C LYS A 13 0.97 -6.47 -57.67
N VAL A 14 -0.03 -6.02 -56.91
CA VAL A 14 -0.28 -4.59 -56.62
C VAL A 14 -0.57 -4.53 -55.12
N GLY A 15 0.22 -3.72 -54.40
CA GLY A 15 0.18 -3.62 -52.94
C GLY A 15 -0.81 -2.56 -52.45
N ILE A 16 -1.28 -2.75 -51.22
CA ILE A 16 -1.64 -1.67 -50.30
C ILE A 16 -1.06 -2.07 -48.93
N GLY A 17 -0.19 -1.20 -48.41
CA GLY A 17 0.53 -1.40 -47.17
C GLY A 17 -0.32 -1.10 -45.94
N GLY A 18 -0.22 -1.97 -44.94
CA GLY A 18 -0.56 -1.71 -43.55
C GLY A 18 0.60 -2.18 -42.69
N GLY A 19 1.52 -1.27 -42.38
CA GLY A 19 2.69 -1.57 -41.55
C GLY A 19 2.36 -1.44 -40.07
N SER A 20 2.17 -2.56 -39.39
CA SER A 20 2.33 -2.66 -37.94
C SER A 20 3.82 -2.66 -37.60
N LYS A 21 4.33 -1.55 -37.06
CA LYS A 21 5.69 -1.49 -36.51
C LYS A 21 5.69 -2.07 -35.10
N GLU A 22 6.06 -3.34 -35.00
CA GLU A 22 6.58 -3.93 -33.76
C GLU A 22 7.95 -3.30 -33.44
N TRP A 23 8.12 -2.82 -32.22
CA TRP A 23 9.42 -2.38 -31.69
C TRP A 23 10.10 -3.55 -30.97
N PRO A 24 11.31 -3.98 -31.35
CA PRO A 24 12.02 -5.02 -30.64
C PRO A 24 13.08 -4.42 -29.70
N TRP A 25 13.01 -4.73 -28.41
CA TRP A 25 14.20 -4.72 -27.55
C TRP A 25 14.18 -5.93 -26.61
N PRO A 26 15.23 -6.78 -26.60
CA PRO A 26 15.34 -7.88 -25.66
C PRO A 26 16.01 -7.41 -24.37
N TRP A 27 15.34 -7.62 -23.24
CA TRP A 27 15.94 -7.49 -21.92
C TRP A 27 16.91 -8.66 -21.69
N ARG A 28 18.20 -8.35 -21.45
CA ARG A 28 19.20 -9.36 -21.05
C ARG A 28 18.87 -9.86 -19.63
N GLY A 29 18.54 -11.14 -19.56
CA GLY A 29 18.43 -11.87 -18.30
C GLY A 29 19.77 -11.87 -17.53
N TRP A 30 19.65 -11.71 -16.22
CA TRP A 30 20.73 -11.96 -15.28
C TRP A 30 21.23 -13.40 -15.45
N ARG A 31 22.51 -13.57 -15.81
CA ARG A 31 23.21 -14.85 -15.69
C ARG A 31 23.85 -14.92 -14.31
N ALA A 32 23.60 -16.03 -13.61
CA ALA A 32 24.36 -16.40 -12.42
C ALA A 32 25.86 -16.55 -12.76
N PRO A 33 26.78 -16.10 -11.92
CA PRO A 33 28.19 -16.42 -12.12
C PRO A 33 28.43 -17.87 -11.67
N ALA A 34 28.96 -18.65 -12.61
CA ALA A 34 29.55 -19.95 -12.34
C ALA A 34 30.85 -19.80 -11.53
N ARG A 35 31.14 -20.83 -10.74
CA ARG A 35 32.33 -21.03 -9.90
C ARG A 35 33.63 -20.59 -10.60
N ALA A 36 34.43 -19.79 -9.89
CA ALA A 36 35.87 -19.71 -10.08
C ALA A 36 36.53 -19.85 -8.70
N GLU A 37 37.29 -20.92 -8.53
CA GLU A 37 38.12 -21.15 -7.36
C GLU A 37 39.38 -20.26 -7.42
N VAL A 38 39.66 -19.63 -6.26
CA VAL A 38 40.98 -19.29 -5.69
C VAL A 38 41.93 -18.40 -6.50
N VAL A 39 42.10 -17.14 -6.03
CA VAL A 39 43.40 -16.64 -5.54
C VAL A 39 43.14 -15.76 -4.30
N VAL A 40 43.46 -16.32 -3.13
CA VAL A 40 43.64 -15.61 -1.86
C VAL A 40 45.02 -14.95 -1.87
N VAL A 41 45.17 -13.86 -1.11
CA VAL A 41 46.37 -13.02 -0.88
C VAL A 41 46.34 -11.72 -1.69
N GLY A 42 45.75 -10.68 -1.09
CA GLY A 42 45.77 -9.32 -1.66
C GLY A 42 44.92 -8.25 -0.99
N SER A 43 44.16 -8.54 0.07
CA SER A 43 43.20 -7.55 0.62
C SER A 43 43.28 -7.34 2.13
N LEU A 44 44.18 -8.03 2.85
CA LEU A 44 44.36 -7.82 4.30
C LEU A 44 45.36 -6.72 4.66
N ALA A 45 46.11 -6.18 3.69
CA ALA A 45 47.04 -5.06 3.92
C ALA A 45 46.37 -3.67 3.85
N ALA A 46 45.20 -3.55 3.21
CA ALA A 46 44.48 -2.28 3.09
C ALA A 46 43.60 -1.95 4.31
N LEU A 47 43.18 -2.96 5.09
CA LEU A 47 42.36 -2.77 6.28
C LEU A 47 43.19 -2.36 7.52
N ALA A 48 44.47 -2.74 7.57
CA ALA A 48 45.37 -2.40 8.68
C ALA A 48 45.84 -0.94 8.66
N LEU A 49 45.81 -0.26 7.50
CA LEU A 49 46.25 1.14 7.36
C LEU A 49 45.15 2.16 7.66
N LEU A 50 43.87 1.78 7.68
CA LEU A 50 42.77 2.68 8.05
C LEU A 50 42.50 2.75 9.56
N VAL A 51 42.94 1.74 10.32
CA VAL A 51 42.78 1.71 11.79
C VAL A 51 43.85 2.57 12.51
N VAL A 52 44.95 2.92 11.84
CA VAL A 52 46.05 3.71 12.44
C VAL A 52 45.88 5.23 12.24
N ALA A 53 45.00 5.69 11.34
CA ALA A 53 44.88 7.13 11.03
C ALA A 53 43.88 7.92 11.91
N PHE A 54 43.02 7.27 12.69
CA PHE A 54 42.00 7.98 13.50
C PHE A 54 41.85 7.48 14.96
N GLY A 55 42.81 6.72 15.47
CA GLY A 55 42.81 6.24 16.85
C GLY A 55 43.80 7.00 17.74
N ARG A 56 43.42 8.16 18.31
CA ARG A 56 43.93 8.66 19.60
C ARG A 56 43.17 9.89 20.09
N GLY A 57 42.41 9.70 21.17
CA GLY A 57 41.73 10.76 21.90
C GLY A 57 40.86 10.20 23.03
N THR A 58 41.50 9.81 24.13
CA THR A 58 40.87 9.40 25.39
C THR A 58 40.16 10.59 26.05
N GLY A 59 38.90 10.42 26.46
CA GLY A 59 38.19 11.39 27.29
C GLY A 59 36.75 11.02 27.61
N SER A 60 36.54 10.54 28.83
CA SER A 60 35.33 10.62 29.69
C SER A 60 33.94 10.21 29.15
N LEU A 61 33.38 9.18 29.79
CA LEU A 61 31.97 8.82 29.79
C LEU A 61 31.12 9.93 30.42
N THR A 62 30.14 10.48 29.70
CA THR A 62 28.84 10.95 30.22
C THR A 62 27.94 11.47 29.07
N ALA A 63 26.63 11.19 29.21
CA ALA A 63 25.48 11.76 28.48
C ALA A 63 25.36 11.48 26.96
N PHE A 64 24.54 10.47 26.63
CA PHE A 64 23.91 10.37 25.31
C PHE A 64 23.00 11.58 25.07
N SER A 65 23.47 12.51 24.24
CA SER A 65 22.64 13.54 23.63
C SER A 65 21.66 12.91 22.64
N SER A 66 20.38 13.24 22.78
CA SER A 66 19.30 12.89 21.86
C SER A 66 19.64 13.22 20.39
N PRO A 67 19.12 12.45 19.41
CA PRO A 67 19.20 12.83 17.99
C PRO A 67 18.31 14.07 17.74
N PRO A 68 18.61 14.89 16.73
CA PRO A 68 17.88 16.13 16.49
C PRO A 68 16.43 15.82 16.10
N ARG A 69 15.48 16.47 16.77
CA ARG A 69 14.07 16.53 16.36
C ARG A 69 14.01 17.28 15.03
N ILE A 70 13.57 16.61 13.98
CA ILE A 70 12.95 17.30 12.84
C ILE A 70 11.49 17.50 13.27
N GLU A 71 11.14 18.74 13.56
CA GLU A 71 9.82 19.13 14.04
C GLU A 71 8.84 19.28 12.86
N PHE A 72 7.58 18.92 13.09
CA PHE A 72 6.44 19.44 12.32
C PHE A 72 6.60 20.95 12.24
N VAL A 73 6.67 21.54 11.05
CA VAL A 73 6.86 22.98 10.88
C VAL A 73 5.64 23.73 11.43
N PRO A 74 5.74 24.49 12.53
CA PRO A 74 4.70 25.41 12.97
C PRO A 74 5.16 26.82 12.57
N GLU A 75 4.43 27.48 11.68
CA GLU A 75 4.75 28.86 11.32
C GLU A 75 4.43 29.79 12.52
N ALA A 76 5.45 30.49 13.03
CA ALA A 76 5.34 31.35 14.20
C ALA A 76 4.93 32.78 13.82
N GLY A 77 3.69 33.16 14.10
CA GLY A 77 3.24 34.56 14.14
C GLY A 77 3.50 35.17 15.52
N ASN A 78 4.27 36.27 15.55
CA ASN A 78 4.68 36.94 16.80
C ASN A 78 3.58 37.80 17.44
N SER A 79 3.65 37.84 18.77
CA SER A 79 3.05 38.77 19.76
C SER A 79 1.63 38.48 20.31
N ALA A 80 1.56 37.89 21.50
CA ALA A 80 0.52 38.17 22.51
C ALA A 80 0.99 37.79 23.94
N SER A 81 0.71 38.68 24.89
CA SER A 81 0.94 38.56 26.35
C SER A 81 0.07 37.48 27.02
N PRO A 82 0.38 37.04 28.27
CA PRO A 82 -0.19 35.84 28.85
C PRO A 82 -1.62 36.09 29.33
N VAL A 83 -2.60 35.49 28.64
CA VAL A 83 -3.97 35.37 29.14
C VAL A 83 -4.15 33.95 29.65
N ARG A 84 -4.51 33.85 30.95
CA ARG A 84 -4.90 32.65 31.69
C ARG A 84 -5.68 31.65 30.81
N GLU A 85 -5.18 30.41 30.74
CA GLU A 85 -5.91 29.25 30.25
C GLU A 85 -7.19 29.04 31.08
N HIS A 86 -8.32 29.44 30.52
CA HIS A 86 -9.54 28.67 30.63
C HIS A 86 -9.79 28.05 29.26
N VAL A 87 -9.23 26.86 29.04
CA VAL A 87 -9.66 25.99 27.95
C VAL A 87 -11.06 25.50 28.32
N ALA A 88 -12.07 26.30 28.00
CA ALA A 88 -13.40 25.78 27.78
C ALA A 88 -13.25 24.73 26.67
N ALA A 89 -13.68 23.51 26.96
CA ALA A 89 -13.78 22.44 25.98
C ALA A 89 -14.49 23.01 24.74
N ALA A 90 -13.74 23.25 23.68
CA ALA A 90 -14.31 23.58 22.39
C ALA A 90 -15.26 22.45 22.05
N ASP A 91 -16.51 22.84 21.80
CA ASP A 91 -17.64 21.95 21.58
C ASP A 91 -17.25 20.78 20.69
N SER A 92 -17.65 19.61 21.18
CA SER A 92 -17.70 18.39 20.37
C SER A 92 -18.46 18.72 19.09
N PRO A 93 -18.00 18.29 17.90
CA PRO A 93 -18.80 18.46 16.70
C PRO A 93 -20.18 17.82 16.98
N THR A 94 -21.21 18.64 16.81
CA THR A 94 -22.64 18.32 16.77
C THR A 94 -22.96 16.82 16.81
N ARG A 95 -23.78 16.40 17.79
CA ARG A 95 -24.38 15.05 17.94
C ARG A 95 -24.55 14.32 16.59
N HIS A 96 -23.55 13.53 16.22
CA HIS A 96 -23.61 12.53 15.16
C HIS A 96 -23.91 11.16 15.80
N ASP A 97 -24.99 11.07 16.57
CA ASP A 97 -25.42 9.82 17.22
C ASP A 97 -25.90 8.76 16.19
N ASP A 98 -26.03 9.13 14.91
CA ASP A 98 -26.51 8.28 13.81
C ASP A 98 -25.41 7.63 12.94
N GLN A 99 -24.11 7.96 13.13
CA GLN A 99 -23.06 7.31 12.34
C GLN A 99 -22.63 5.97 12.95
N ASP A 100 -22.83 4.89 12.19
CA ASP A 100 -22.49 3.53 12.59
C ASP A 100 -20.98 3.38 12.85
N ARG A 101 -20.62 3.38 14.13
CA ARG A 101 -19.24 3.21 14.63
C ARG A 101 -18.69 1.81 14.41
N LEU A 102 -19.54 0.83 14.10
CA LEU A 102 -19.16 -0.56 13.87
C LEU A 102 -19.07 -0.92 12.38
N LEU A 103 -19.34 0.05 11.49
CA LEU A 103 -19.14 -0.05 10.04
C LEU A 103 -19.95 -1.20 9.40
N GLY A 104 -21.24 -1.29 9.71
CA GLY A 104 -22.13 -2.35 9.25
C GLY A 104 -21.89 -3.68 9.98
N GLY A 105 -21.35 -3.64 11.20
CA GLY A 105 -20.96 -4.82 11.97
C GLY A 105 -19.59 -5.41 11.60
N LEU A 106 -18.83 -4.75 10.70
CA LEU A 106 -17.45 -5.13 10.37
C LEU A 106 -16.59 -5.20 11.64
N LEU A 107 -16.74 -4.22 12.53
CA LEU A 107 -15.99 -4.12 13.78
C LEU A 107 -16.74 -4.75 14.95
N SER A 108 -15.99 -5.41 15.82
CA SER A 108 -16.48 -5.88 17.12
C SER A 108 -16.71 -4.72 18.08
N PRO A 109 -17.79 -4.71 18.87
CA PRO A 109 -17.93 -3.79 20.00
C PRO A 109 -17.08 -4.20 21.22
N SER A 110 -16.38 -5.34 21.17
CA SER A 110 -15.71 -5.94 22.33
C SER A 110 -14.36 -5.30 22.72
N PHE A 111 -13.91 -4.24 22.04
CA PHE A 111 -12.70 -3.52 22.44
C PHE A 111 -13.01 -2.35 23.38
N ASP A 112 -12.14 -2.15 24.36
CA ASP A 112 -12.11 -0.90 25.12
C ASP A 112 -11.79 0.30 24.20
N ALA A 113 -12.68 1.29 24.18
CA ALA A 113 -12.58 2.43 23.27
C ALA A 113 -11.40 3.36 23.58
N ASN A 114 -10.87 3.33 24.81
CA ASN A 114 -9.76 4.19 25.23
C ASN A 114 -8.40 3.62 24.84
N SER A 115 -8.25 2.29 24.87
CA SER A 115 -7.02 1.58 24.48
C SER A 115 -6.67 1.79 23.01
N CYS A 116 -7.68 1.93 22.14
CA CYS A 116 -7.50 2.25 20.73
C CYS A 116 -8.60 3.18 20.22
N ARG A 117 -8.38 4.50 20.34
CA ARG A 117 -9.40 5.51 20.01
C ARG A 117 -9.80 5.48 18.55
N SER A 118 -8.83 5.32 17.65
CA SER A 118 -9.03 5.35 16.19
C SER A 118 -10.06 4.32 15.72
N ARG A 119 -10.22 3.18 16.41
CA ARG A 119 -11.09 2.08 16.02
C ARG A 119 -12.52 2.49 15.74
N TYR A 120 -13.11 3.26 16.66
CA TYR A 120 -14.54 3.61 16.61
C TYR A 120 -14.80 5.07 16.21
N VAL A 121 -13.76 5.83 15.86
CA VAL A 121 -13.88 7.25 15.53
C VAL A 121 -13.23 7.62 14.20
N SER A 122 -12.31 6.82 13.67
CA SER A 122 -11.61 7.15 12.41
C SER A 122 -12.54 7.24 11.21
N SER A 123 -13.64 6.47 11.20
CA SER A 123 -14.65 6.55 10.14
C SER A 123 -15.47 7.83 10.17
N LEU A 124 -15.54 8.51 11.32
CA LEU A 124 -16.32 9.75 11.50
C LEU A 124 -15.68 10.95 10.78
N TYR A 125 -14.42 10.81 10.34
CA TYR A 125 -13.69 11.82 9.57
C TYR A 125 -14.05 11.78 8.08
N ARG A 126 -15.02 10.94 7.70
CA ARG A 126 -15.49 10.76 6.32
C ARG A 126 -17.01 10.62 6.28
N PRO A 127 -17.62 10.87 5.11
CA PRO A 127 -18.95 10.35 4.81
C PRO A 127 -19.00 8.82 4.94
N PRO A 128 -20.17 8.24 5.28
CA PRO A 128 -20.35 6.80 5.27
C PRO A 128 -19.96 6.18 3.93
N SER A 129 -19.18 5.09 3.96
CA SER A 129 -18.79 4.37 2.76
C SER A 129 -20.02 3.77 2.06
N PRO A 130 -20.11 3.84 0.72
CA PRO A 130 -21.18 3.18 -0.02
C PRO A 130 -21.07 1.65 0.03
N PHE A 131 -19.85 1.12 0.25
CA PHE A 131 -19.58 -0.31 0.32
C PHE A 131 -19.95 -0.86 1.69
N ARG A 132 -21.03 -1.63 1.76
CA ARG A 132 -21.47 -2.28 3.01
C ARG A 132 -20.89 -3.70 3.06
N PRO A 133 -20.30 -4.12 4.20
CA PRO A 133 -19.84 -5.50 4.32
C PRO A 133 -21.03 -6.45 4.19
N SER A 134 -20.83 -7.59 3.54
CA SER A 134 -21.86 -8.63 3.48
C SER A 134 -22.10 -9.20 4.88
N THR A 135 -23.32 -9.66 5.15
CA THR A 135 -23.63 -10.36 6.40
C THR A 135 -22.77 -11.61 6.58
N TYR A 136 -22.44 -12.30 5.48
CA TYR A 136 -21.56 -13.46 5.47
C TYR A 136 -20.12 -13.11 5.86
N LEU A 137 -19.57 -11.99 5.37
CA LEU A 137 -18.26 -11.49 5.79
C LEU A 137 -18.26 -11.17 7.28
N VAL A 138 -19.27 -10.46 7.78
CA VAL A 138 -19.39 -10.14 9.21
C VAL A 138 -19.39 -11.42 10.05
N GLU A 139 -20.21 -12.41 9.70
CA GLU A 139 -20.25 -13.70 10.39
C GLU A 139 -18.90 -14.45 10.30
N ARG A 140 -18.25 -14.44 9.11
CA ARG A 140 -16.94 -15.06 8.92
C ARG A 140 -15.89 -14.42 9.82
N LEU A 141 -15.89 -13.10 9.97
CA LEU A 141 -14.99 -12.38 10.86
C LEU A 141 -15.25 -12.73 12.33
N ARG A 142 -16.52 -12.79 12.77
CA ARG A 142 -16.86 -13.24 14.14
C ARG A 142 -16.33 -14.67 14.41
N ARG A 143 -16.49 -15.59 13.46
CA ARG A 143 -15.97 -16.96 13.54
C ARG A 143 -14.44 -16.98 13.57
N TYR A 144 -13.80 -16.14 12.76
CA TYR A 144 -12.35 -15.99 12.76
C TYR A 144 -11.84 -15.49 14.11
N GLU A 145 -12.46 -14.47 14.70
CA GLU A 145 -12.09 -13.96 16.03
C GLU A 145 -12.20 -15.03 17.12
N ALA A 146 -13.26 -15.86 17.09
CA ALA A 146 -13.41 -16.98 18.02
C ALA A 146 -12.30 -18.03 17.84
N ARG A 147 -11.95 -18.37 16.60
CA ARG A 147 -10.81 -19.25 16.28
C ARG A 147 -9.49 -18.64 16.76
N HIS A 148 -9.27 -17.35 16.52
CA HIS A 148 -8.06 -16.65 16.92
C HIS A 148 -7.92 -16.57 18.44
N ARG A 149 -9.02 -16.39 19.18
CA ARG A 149 -9.02 -16.47 20.65
C ARG A 149 -8.66 -17.86 21.18
N ARG A 150 -9.08 -18.90 20.47
CA ARG A 150 -8.87 -20.30 20.86
C ARG A 150 -7.49 -20.83 20.52
N CYS A 151 -6.97 -20.44 19.35
CA CYS A 151 -5.72 -20.94 18.78
C CYS A 151 -4.58 -19.90 18.79
N GLY A 152 -4.84 -18.67 19.20
CA GLY A 152 -3.85 -17.58 19.14
C GLY A 152 -2.76 -17.72 20.20
N PRO A 153 -1.79 -16.78 20.20
CA PRO A 153 -0.68 -16.75 21.14
C PRO A 153 -1.10 -16.93 22.59
N ASN A 154 -0.24 -17.60 23.37
CA ASN A 154 -0.40 -17.90 24.80
C ASN A 154 -1.51 -18.90 25.18
N THR A 155 -2.31 -19.40 24.22
CA THR A 155 -3.31 -20.45 24.47
C THR A 155 -2.67 -21.84 24.60
N PRO A 156 -3.33 -22.82 25.25
CA PRO A 156 -2.83 -24.20 25.32
C PRO A 156 -2.59 -24.83 23.95
N LEU A 157 -3.53 -24.66 23.01
CA LEU A 157 -3.42 -25.21 21.65
C LEU A 157 -2.28 -24.56 20.85
N PHE A 158 -2.02 -23.27 21.07
CA PHE A 158 -0.86 -22.60 20.47
C PHE A 158 0.45 -23.17 21.02
N LYS A 159 0.56 -23.34 22.34
CA LYS A 159 1.76 -23.92 22.98
C LYS A 159 2.05 -25.32 22.45
N GLU A 160 1.02 -26.17 22.35
CA GLU A 160 1.14 -27.50 21.75
C GLU A 160 1.60 -27.43 20.29
N ALA A 161 1.00 -26.57 19.47
CA ALA A 161 1.39 -26.41 18.07
C ALA A 161 2.84 -25.89 17.91
N VAL A 162 3.31 -25.07 18.84
CA VAL A 162 4.70 -24.58 18.89
C VAL A 162 5.67 -25.69 19.29
N GLU A 163 5.33 -26.56 20.24
CA GLU A 163 6.15 -27.73 20.56
C GLU A 163 6.29 -28.67 19.35
N HIS A 164 5.21 -28.88 18.59
CA HIS A 164 5.29 -29.61 17.33
C HIS A 164 6.19 -28.92 16.30
N LEU A 165 6.13 -27.59 16.17
CA LEU A 165 7.03 -26.83 15.31
C LEU A 165 8.50 -27.05 15.71
N ARG A 166 8.82 -27.02 17.01
CA ARG A 166 10.17 -27.25 17.56
C ARG A 166 10.71 -28.65 17.25
N SER A 167 9.83 -29.65 17.09
CA SER A 167 10.24 -31.01 16.72
C SER A 167 10.87 -31.13 15.32
N GLY A 168 10.71 -30.10 14.48
CA GLY A 168 11.25 -30.07 13.11
C GLY A 168 10.48 -30.93 12.10
N ARG A 169 9.36 -31.55 12.52
CA ARG A 169 8.48 -32.34 11.64
C ARG A 169 7.09 -31.75 11.59
N ASN A 170 6.42 -31.87 10.44
CA ASN A 170 4.99 -31.61 10.38
C ASN A 170 4.22 -32.78 11.01
N ALA A 171 3.04 -32.48 11.53
CA ALA A 171 2.15 -33.50 12.10
C ALA A 171 0.97 -33.75 11.15
N ALA A 172 0.17 -34.76 11.48
CA ALA A 172 -1.19 -34.84 10.95
C ALA A 172 -1.92 -33.51 11.15
N ARG A 173 -2.93 -33.26 10.32
CA ARG A 173 -3.65 -31.99 10.31
C ARG A 173 -4.15 -31.64 11.72
N SER A 174 -3.59 -30.58 12.30
CA SER A 174 -3.95 -30.10 13.62
C SER A 174 -5.24 -29.30 13.59
N GLU A 175 -5.87 -29.16 14.75
CA GLU A 175 -7.04 -28.28 14.91
C GLU A 175 -6.72 -26.82 14.58
N CYS A 176 -5.55 -26.35 15.01
CA CYS A 176 -5.05 -25.00 14.75
C CYS A 176 -3.94 -25.04 13.70
N GLN A 177 -4.17 -24.38 12.57
CA GLN A 177 -3.19 -24.19 11.50
C GLN A 177 -2.90 -22.69 11.39
N TYR A 178 -1.67 -22.32 11.01
CA TYR A 178 -1.17 -20.96 11.12
C TYR A 178 -0.63 -20.43 9.80
N ALA A 179 -0.77 -19.13 9.59
CA ALA A 179 -0.12 -18.35 8.54
C ALA A 179 0.62 -17.18 9.21
N VAL A 180 1.95 -17.25 9.21
CA VAL A 180 2.85 -16.28 9.80
C VAL A 180 3.29 -15.31 8.72
N TRP A 181 2.84 -14.06 8.79
CA TRP A 181 3.26 -13.01 7.88
C TRP A 181 4.56 -12.36 8.39
N THR A 182 5.49 -12.08 7.48
CA THR A 182 6.71 -11.31 7.77
C THR A 182 6.82 -10.07 6.88
N PRO A 183 7.16 -8.89 7.44
CA PRO A 183 7.28 -7.66 6.67
C PRO A 183 8.48 -7.67 5.73
N ILE A 184 8.34 -6.93 4.62
CA ILE A 184 9.41 -6.55 3.71
C ILE A 184 9.02 -5.27 2.98
N ASN A 185 10.00 -4.47 2.56
CA ASN A 185 9.81 -3.21 1.84
C ASN A 185 8.97 -2.17 2.62
N GLY A 186 8.51 -1.11 1.95
CA GLY A 186 7.86 0.04 2.58
C GLY A 186 6.51 -0.27 3.24
N LEU A 187 6.05 0.63 4.12
CA LEU A 187 4.81 0.46 4.88
C LEU A 187 3.57 0.16 4.01
N GLY A 188 3.45 0.79 2.84
CA GLY A 188 2.35 0.50 1.91
C GLY A 188 2.33 -0.96 1.45
N ASN A 189 3.50 -1.50 1.08
CA ASN A 189 3.66 -2.91 0.71
C ASN A 189 3.32 -3.82 1.88
N ARG A 190 3.79 -3.48 3.08
CA ARG A 190 3.52 -4.24 4.31
C ARG A 190 2.02 -4.35 4.61
N MET A 191 1.28 -3.25 4.51
CA MET A 191 -0.17 -3.23 4.74
C MET A 191 -0.94 -4.05 3.68
N LEU A 192 -0.58 -3.90 2.40
CA LEU A 192 -1.21 -4.65 1.30
C LEU A 192 -0.98 -6.17 1.41
N SER A 193 0.26 -6.59 1.72
CA SER A 193 0.59 -8.01 1.83
C SER A 193 0.04 -8.63 3.12
N LEU A 194 -0.03 -7.88 4.22
CA LEU A 194 -0.66 -8.32 5.46
C LEU A 194 -2.17 -8.52 5.27
N ALA A 195 -2.87 -7.59 4.60
CA ALA A 195 -4.28 -7.76 4.26
C ALA A 195 -4.51 -8.95 3.32
N SER A 196 -3.62 -9.16 2.35
CA SER A 196 -3.67 -10.32 1.45
C SER A 196 -3.46 -11.64 2.19
N THR A 197 -2.54 -11.66 3.16
CA THR A 197 -2.29 -12.85 4.01
C THR A 197 -3.47 -13.12 4.94
N PHE A 198 -4.12 -12.09 5.46
CA PHE A 198 -5.34 -12.23 6.24
C PHE A 198 -6.49 -12.82 5.41
N LEU A 199 -6.70 -12.36 4.17
CA LEU A 199 -7.67 -12.99 3.27
C LEU A 199 -7.34 -14.47 3.06
N TYR A 200 -6.07 -14.80 2.85
CA TYR A 200 -5.66 -16.19 2.70
C TYR A 200 -5.94 -17.04 3.96
N ALA A 201 -5.73 -16.46 5.14
CA ALA A 201 -6.06 -17.09 6.41
C ALA A 201 -7.57 -17.34 6.54
N LEU A 202 -8.42 -16.39 6.11
CA LEU A 202 -9.88 -16.58 6.03
C LEU A 202 -10.25 -17.69 5.04
N LEU A 203 -9.62 -17.79 3.88
CA LEU A 203 -9.93 -18.81 2.87
C LEU A 203 -9.48 -20.22 3.27
N THR A 204 -8.50 -20.33 4.17
CA THR A 204 -7.88 -21.61 4.56
C THR A 204 -8.10 -22.00 6.02
N ASP A 205 -8.96 -21.27 6.74
CA ASP A 205 -9.24 -21.46 8.17
C ASP A 205 -7.97 -21.43 9.05
N ARG A 206 -6.96 -20.64 8.66
CA ARG A 206 -5.72 -20.48 9.42
C ARG A 206 -5.81 -19.29 10.38
N VAL A 207 -5.01 -19.34 11.44
CA VAL A 207 -4.76 -18.21 12.34
C VAL A 207 -3.63 -17.37 11.73
N LEU A 208 -3.90 -16.08 11.49
CA LEU A 208 -2.86 -15.12 11.10
C LEU A 208 -2.00 -14.76 12.31
N LEU A 209 -0.68 -14.83 12.14
CA LEU A 209 0.30 -14.32 13.10
C LEU A 209 1.22 -13.33 12.40
N VAL A 210 1.64 -12.28 13.11
CA VAL A 210 2.43 -11.17 12.58
C VAL A 210 3.81 -11.18 13.24
N HIS A 211 4.85 -11.37 12.44
CA HIS A 211 6.21 -11.01 12.85
C HIS A 211 6.30 -9.47 12.86
N ALA A 212 6.41 -8.89 14.06
CA ALA A 212 6.42 -7.45 14.27
C ALA A 212 7.80 -6.99 14.78
N PRO A 213 8.75 -6.68 13.87
CA PRO A 213 10.02 -6.09 14.24
C PRO A 213 9.83 -4.67 14.82
N PRO A 214 10.85 -4.09 15.49
CA PRO A 214 10.72 -2.85 16.27
C PRO A 214 10.15 -1.64 15.50
N GLU A 215 10.32 -1.58 14.18
CA GLU A 215 9.81 -0.50 13.34
C GLU A 215 8.30 -0.60 13.03
N LEU A 216 7.67 -1.75 13.30
CA LEU A 216 6.21 -1.95 13.29
C LEU A 216 5.57 -1.80 14.67
N ASP A 217 6.37 -1.81 15.74
CA ASP A 217 5.88 -1.72 17.10
C ASP A 217 5.10 -0.42 17.34
N GLY A 218 3.93 -0.55 17.95
CA GLY A 218 3.04 0.56 18.25
C GLY A 218 2.49 1.31 17.04
N LEU A 219 2.53 0.76 15.82
CA LEU A 219 1.86 1.37 14.66
C LEU A 219 0.35 1.11 14.66
N PHE A 220 -0.04 -0.14 14.91
CA PHE A 220 -1.43 -0.60 14.85
C PHE A 220 -1.92 -1.13 16.19
N CYS A 221 -3.21 -1.00 16.44
CA CYS A 221 -3.90 -1.68 17.54
C CYS A 221 -4.15 -3.16 17.21
N GLU A 222 -4.38 -3.97 18.24
CA GLU A 222 -4.78 -5.38 18.08
C GLU A 222 -6.12 -5.52 17.33
N PRO A 223 -6.20 -6.24 16.20
CA PRO A 223 -7.43 -6.30 15.42
C PRO A 223 -8.45 -7.34 15.91
N PHE A 224 -8.05 -8.31 16.74
CA PHE A 224 -8.89 -9.45 17.12
C PHE A 224 -9.25 -9.43 18.63
N PRO A 225 -10.54 -9.36 19.01
CA PRO A 225 -10.94 -9.19 20.40
C PRO A 225 -10.51 -10.35 21.32
N GLY A 226 -9.78 -10.01 22.39
CA GLY A 226 -9.35 -10.96 23.41
C GLY A 226 -8.20 -11.87 23.01
N SER A 227 -7.39 -11.46 22.02
CA SER A 227 -6.18 -12.17 21.58
C SER A 227 -5.18 -11.19 20.96
N SER A 228 -3.92 -11.59 20.81
CA SER A 228 -2.90 -10.80 20.09
C SER A 228 -2.53 -11.47 18.79
N TRP A 229 -2.47 -10.73 17.69
CA TRP A 229 -1.97 -11.25 16.40
C TRP A 229 -0.44 -11.32 16.31
N THR A 230 0.28 -10.70 17.24
CA THR A 230 1.74 -10.58 17.19
C THR A 230 2.39 -11.87 17.68
N LEU A 231 3.46 -12.30 17.02
CA LEU A 231 4.24 -13.43 17.48
C LEU A 231 4.85 -13.18 18.88
N PRO A 232 4.79 -14.15 19.80
CA PRO A 232 5.54 -14.10 21.05
C PRO A 232 7.05 -14.03 20.84
N ALA A 233 7.76 -13.37 21.76
CA ALA A 233 9.22 -13.24 21.70
C ALA A 233 9.97 -14.58 21.82
N ASP A 234 9.34 -15.61 22.39
CA ASP A 234 9.90 -16.97 22.54
C ASP A 234 9.51 -17.91 21.38
N PHE A 235 8.99 -17.37 20.28
CA PHE A 235 8.64 -18.15 19.10
C PHE A 235 9.89 -18.82 18.48
N PRO A 236 9.80 -20.07 17.98
CA PRO A 236 10.99 -20.82 17.54
C PRO A 236 11.70 -20.26 16.31
N ILE A 237 10.98 -19.53 15.45
CA ILE A 237 11.56 -18.88 14.26
C ILE A 237 11.95 -17.47 14.69
N THR A 238 13.25 -17.21 14.76
CA THR A 238 13.81 -15.96 15.30
C THR A 238 13.80 -14.83 14.28
N ASP A 239 14.00 -13.58 14.73
CA ASP A 239 14.18 -12.43 13.84
C ASP A 239 15.33 -12.63 12.84
N THR A 240 16.41 -13.29 13.27
CA THR A 240 17.52 -13.67 12.40
C THR A 240 17.11 -14.67 11.32
N ASP A 241 16.21 -15.60 11.64
CA ASP A 241 15.63 -16.52 10.65
C ASP A 241 14.72 -15.77 9.68
N PHE A 242 13.90 -14.84 10.18
CA PHE A 242 13.03 -14.03 9.33
C PHE A 242 13.80 -13.19 8.30
N ALA A 243 14.94 -12.65 8.71
CA ALA A 243 15.83 -11.88 7.87
C ALA A 243 16.65 -12.77 6.90
N GLY A 244 17.21 -13.88 7.37
CA GLY A 244 18.21 -14.66 6.65
C GLY A 244 17.74 -15.95 5.98
N VAL A 245 16.73 -16.64 6.55
CA VAL A 245 16.30 -17.98 6.12
C VAL A 245 15.20 -17.93 5.07
N PHE A 246 14.29 -16.94 5.09
CA PHE A 246 13.20 -16.85 4.12
C PHE A 246 13.57 -15.99 2.92
N THR A 247 14.25 -16.63 1.97
CA THR A 247 14.73 -16.06 0.70
C THR A 247 14.23 -16.90 -0.48
N MET A 248 14.33 -16.35 -1.69
CA MET A 248 13.89 -17.06 -2.90
C MET A 248 14.59 -18.42 -3.12
N GLY A 249 15.82 -18.58 -2.61
CA GLY A 249 16.61 -19.80 -2.75
C GLY A 249 16.33 -20.86 -1.68
N SER A 250 15.47 -20.59 -0.70
CA SER A 250 15.32 -21.46 0.47
C SER A 250 14.70 -22.81 0.09
N PRO A 251 15.25 -23.95 0.55
CA PRO A 251 14.67 -25.27 0.30
C PRO A 251 13.25 -25.42 0.86
N THR A 252 12.94 -24.67 1.92
CA THR A 252 11.61 -24.60 2.54
C THR A 252 10.60 -23.79 1.72
N SER A 253 11.02 -23.10 0.66
CA SER A 253 10.12 -22.41 -0.26
C SER A 253 9.27 -23.42 -1.03
N TYR A 254 7.94 -23.26 -1.01
CA TYR A 254 7.03 -24.15 -1.73
C TYR A 254 7.33 -24.19 -3.23
N LYS A 255 7.70 -23.04 -3.82
CA LYS A 255 8.14 -22.94 -5.21
C LYS A 255 9.35 -23.84 -5.51
N ASN A 256 10.29 -23.95 -4.58
CA ASN A 256 11.46 -24.81 -4.72
C ASN A 256 11.11 -26.28 -4.48
N MET A 257 10.24 -26.58 -3.52
CA MET A 257 9.74 -27.94 -3.28
C MET A 257 9.03 -28.54 -4.50
N ARG A 258 8.28 -27.71 -5.26
CA ARG A 258 7.54 -28.16 -6.45
C ARG A 258 8.37 -28.21 -7.74
N ARG A 259 9.67 -27.87 -7.69
CA ARG A 259 10.52 -27.79 -8.89
C ARG A 259 10.65 -29.13 -9.61
N ASP A 260 10.69 -30.22 -8.83
CA ASP A 260 10.86 -31.58 -9.34
C ASP A 260 9.52 -32.33 -9.55
N GLY A 261 8.39 -31.61 -9.42
CA GLY A 261 7.04 -32.14 -9.62
C GLY A 261 6.06 -31.78 -8.50
N PRO A 262 4.81 -32.26 -8.57
CA PRO A 262 3.81 -32.02 -7.54
C PRO A 262 4.22 -32.58 -6.17
N VAL A 263 4.01 -31.82 -5.11
CA VAL A 263 4.26 -32.26 -3.72
C VAL A 263 3.15 -33.23 -3.28
N ASN A 264 3.33 -34.51 -3.55
CA ASN A 264 2.35 -35.56 -3.24
C ASN A 264 2.82 -36.53 -2.14
N VAL A 265 3.07 -35.98 -0.96
CA VAL A 265 3.45 -36.75 0.24
C VAL A 265 2.38 -36.61 1.33
N THR A 266 2.36 -37.52 2.30
CA THR A 266 1.52 -37.41 3.50
C THR A 266 1.99 -36.25 4.39
N ALA A 267 1.12 -35.78 5.29
CA ALA A 267 1.40 -34.60 6.10
C ALA A 267 2.65 -34.79 6.99
N GLU A 268 2.85 -35.99 7.51
CA GLU A 268 3.92 -36.35 8.44
C GLU A 268 5.32 -36.39 7.79
N MET A 269 5.38 -36.53 6.46
CA MET A 269 6.63 -36.47 5.69
C MET A 269 7.01 -35.05 5.31
N LEU A 270 6.14 -34.06 5.55
CA LEU A 270 6.42 -32.66 5.23
C LEU A 270 7.31 -32.02 6.32
N PRO A 271 8.13 -31.02 5.94
CA PRO A 271 8.83 -30.17 6.90
C PRO A 271 7.85 -29.45 7.83
N ALA A 272 8.31 -29.11 9.05
CA ALA A 272 7.47 -28.48 10.08
C ALA A 272 6.72 -27.21 9.62
N TYR A 273 7.29 -26.48 8.66
CA TYR A 273 6.65 -25.34 8.03
C TYR A 273 6.96 -25.29 6.54
N VAL A 274 6.13 -24.54 5.80
CA VAL A 274 6.39 -24.16 4.41
C VAL A 274 6.57 -22.65 4.30
N PHE A 275 7.53 -22.22 3.48
CA PHE A 275 7.71 -20.83 3.14
C PHE A 275 7.01 -20.51 1.81
N LEU A 276 6.10 -19.54 1.83
CA LEU A 276 5.51 -18.94 0.64
C LEU A 276 6.27 -17.66 0.30
N ASP A 277 7.19 -17.80 -0.65
CA ASP A 277 7.86 -16.69 -1.30
C ASP A 277 6.95 -16.07 -2.36
N LEU A 278 6.31 -14.96 -2.01
CA LEU A 278 5.42 -14.20 -2.88
C LEU A 278 5.97 -12.77 -3.09
N ILE A 279 7.28 -12.58 -2.98
CA ILE A 279 7.97 -11.32 -3.26
C ILE A 279 7.87 -11.05 -4.77
N GLN A 280 7.41 -9.85 -5.14
CA GLN A 280 7.17 -9.41 -6.52
C GLN A 280 6.35 -10.43 -7.35
N CYS A 281 5.43 -11.16 -6.69
CA CYS A 281 4.69 -12.36 -7.09
C CYS A 281 4.75 -12.88 -8.56
N PHE A 282 5.95 -13.11 -9.11
CA PHE A 282 6.19 -13.74 -10.41
C PHE A 282 6.02 -15.27 -10.41
N THR A 283 5.33 -15.83 -9.41
CA THR A 283 5.14 -17.27 -9.21
C THR A 283 3.66 -17.60 -9.11
N ASP A 284 3.26 -18.69 -9.78
CA ASP A 284 1.92 -19.28 -9.66
C ASP A 284 1.78 -20.19 -8.43
N ALA A 285 2.86 -20.36 -7.67
CA ALA A 285 2.92 -21.15 -6.46
C ALA A 285 1.90 -20.59 -5.45
N ALA A 286 1.03 -21.47 -4.95
CA ALA A 286 -0.12 -21.15 -4.10
C ALA A 286 -1.35 -20.55 -4.81
N PHE A 287 -1.40 -20.47 -6.14
CA PHE A 287 -2.60 -20.00 -6.86
C PHE A 287 -3.22 -21.07 -7.77
N CYS A 288 -3.00 -22.33 -7.39
CA CYS A 288 -3.51 -23.49 -8.10
C CYS A 288 -4.18 -24.44 -7.13
N GLU A 289 -5.25 -25.13 -7.53
CA GLU A 289 -5.95 -26.03 -6.61
C GLU A 289 -5.08 -27.19 -6.11
N ALA A 290 -4.23 -27.75 -6.99
CA ALA A 290 -3.29 -28.79 -6.60
C ALA A 290 -2.29 -28.29 -5.55
N ASP A 291 -1.83 -27.05 -5.70
CA ASP A 291 -0.95 -26.41 -4.74
C ASP A 291 -1.67 -26.16 -3.41
N GLN A 292 -2.92 -25.68 -3.46
CA GLN A 292 -3.73 -25.46 -2.28
C GLN A 292 -4.02 -26.76 -1.50
N ARG A 293 -4.23 -27.88 -2.20
CA ARG A 293 -4.33 -29.21 -1.56
C ARG A 293 -3.04 -29.62 -0.85
N ALA A 294 -1.88 -29.35 -1.43
CA ALA A 294 -0.60 -29.62 -0.78
C ALA A 294 -0.34 -28.69 0.41
N LEU A 295 -0.55 -27.38 0.23
CA LEU A 295 -0.39 -26.36 1.25
C LEU A 295 -1.33 -26.56 2.43
N GLY A 296 -2.54 -27.09 2.19
CA GLY A 296 -3.50 -27.46 3.24
C GLY A 296 -2.99 -28.50 4.25
N LYS A 297 -1.95 -29.26 3.91
CA LYS A 297 -1.34 -30.28 4.78
C LYS A 297 -0.35 -29.70 5.80
N PHE A 298 0.19 -28.51 5.57
CA PHE A 298 1.13 -27.87 6.48
C PHE A 298 0.39 -27.24 7.66
N ASN A 299 0.82 -27.52 8.89
CA ASN A 299 0.26 -26.84 10.06
C ASN A 299 0.79 -25.40 10.19
N TRP A 300 2.04 -25.16 9.79
CA TRP A 300 2.67 -23.84 9.80
C TRP A 300 3.08 -23.38 8.40
N MET A 301 2.82 -22.10 8.13
CA MET A 301 3.20 -21.45 6.90
C MET A 301 3.80 -20.09 7.21
N VAL A 302 4.92 -19.76 6.59
CA VAL A 302 5.52 -18.43 6.62
C VAL A 302 5.28 -17.75 5.28
N VAL A 303 4.75 -16.55 5.28
CA VAL A 303 4.38 -15.79 4.07
C VAL A 303 5.18 -14.50 4.03
N LYS A 304 5.91 -14.27 2.93
CA LYS A 304 6.65 -13.03 2.68
C LYS A 304 6.27 -12.48 1.32
N SER A 305 5.77 -11.25 1.30
CA SER A 305 5.33 -10.58 0.08
C SER A 305 5.37 -9.07 0.25
N ASP A 306 5.57 -8.37 -0.86
CA ASP A 306 5.56 -6.92 -0.99
C ASP A 306 4.49 -6.42 -1.97
N VAL A 307 3.56 -7.29 -2.38
CA VAL A 307 2.48 -6.97 -3.33
C VAL A 307 1.10 -7.31 -2.78
N TYR A 308 0.06 -6.76 -3.40
CA TYR A 308 -1.34 -7.08 -3.10
C TYR A 308 -1.79 -8.38 -3.79
N PHE A 309 -1.31 -9.53 -3.32
CA PHE A 309 -1.58 -10.83 -3.97
C PHE A 309 -3.01 -11.35 -3.75
N ALA A 310 -3.85 -10.67 -2.95
CA ALA A 310 -5.26 -11.03 -2.78
C ALA A 310 -6.03 -11.14 -4.11
N ALA A 311 -5.70 -10.28 -5.09
CA ALA A 311 -6.31 -10.32 -6.43
C ALA A 311 -6.15 -11.68 -7.12
N MET A 312 -5.08 -12.43 -6.84
CA MET A 312 -4.88 -13.76 -7.44
C MET A 312 -5.86 -14.81 -6.92
N PHE A 313 -6.38 -14.69 -5.70
CA PHE A 313 -7.34 -15.66 -5.18
C PHE A 313 -8.66 -15.65 -5.97
N PHE A 314 -9.00 -14.53 -6.61
CA PHE A 314 -10.18 -14.41 -7.48
C PHE A 314 -10.03 -15.15 -8.81
N LEU A 315 -8.83 -15.65 -9.12
CA LEU A 315 -8.55 -16.53 -10.26
C LEU A 315 -8.43 -18.01 -9.85
N VAL A 316 -8.55 -18.32 -8.55
CA VAL A 316 -8.49 -19.70 -8.04
C VAL A 316 -9.92 -20.24 -7.93
N LEU A 317 -10.27 -21.19 -8.81
CA LEU A 317 -11.64 -21.73 -8.92
C LEU A 317 -12.19 -22.26 -7.58
N ALA A 318 -11.37 -22.97 -6.81
CA ALA A 318 -11.74 -23.47 -5.49
C ALA A 318 -12.21 -22.38 -4.49
N TYR A 319 -11.82 -21.12 -4.68
CA TYR A 319 -12.20 -20.00 -3.82
C TYR A 319 -13.34 -19.15 -4.37
N GLU A 320 -13.78 -19.37 -5.61
CA GLU A 320 -14.79 -18.54 -6.28
C GLU A 320 -16.07 -18.38 -5.45
N ARG A 321 -16.63 -19.49 -4.96
CA ARG A 321 -17.88 -19.49 -4.19
C ARG A 321 -17.73 -18.76 -2.85
N GLU A 322 -16.66 -19.02 -2.12
CA GLU A 322 -16.42 -18.39 -0.81
C GLU A 322 -16.19 -16.89 -0.99
N LEU A 323 -15.37 -16.47 -1.97
CA LEU A 323 -15.12 -15.07 -2.26
C LEU A 323 -16.37 -14.32 -2.72
N ALA A 324 -17.25 -14.95 -3.51
CA ALA A 324 -18.52 -14.34 -3.93
C ALA A 324 -19.47 -14.08 -2.76
N LEU A 325 -19.44 -14.93 -1.70
CA LEU A 325 -20.21 -14.72 -0.49
C LEU A 325 -19.59 -13.65 0.42
N LEU A 326 -18.26 -13.67 0.58
CA LEU A 326 -17.54 -12.69 1.38
C LEU A 326 -17.65 -11.29 0.77
N PHE A 327 -17.42 -11.18 -0.54
CA PHE A 327 -17.33 -9.91 -1.26
C PHE A 327 -18.22 -9.92 -2.51
N PRO A 328 -19.55 -9.72 -2.36
CA PRO A 328 -20.44 -9.52 -3.49
C PRO A 328 -19.99 -8.34 -4.37
N GLU A 329 -19.52 -7.27 -3.73
CA GLU A 329 -18.86 -6.13 -4.39
C GLU A 329 -17.34 -6.36 -4.40
N ARG A 330 -16.85 -7.05 -5.45
CA ARG A 330 -15.42 -7.41 -5.59
C ARG A 330 -14.48 -6.21 -5.65
N GLU A 331 -15.01 -5.02 -5.95
CA GLU A 331 -14.24 -3.78 -5.99
C GLU A 331 -13.95 -3.16 -4.61
N ALA A 332 -14.32 -3.83 -3.50
CA ALA A 332 -14.14 -3.31 -2.13
C ALA A 332 -13.49 -4.31 -1.15
N VAL A 333 -12.75 -5.29 -1.66
CA VAL A 333 -12.09 -6.35 -0.86
C VAL A 333 -11.09 -5.75 0.12
N PHE A 334 -10.08 -5.03 -0.39
CA PHE A 334 -9.10 -4.34 0.44
C PHE A 334 -9.77 -3.28 1.32
N HIS A 335 -10.79 -2.58 0.84
CA HIS A 335 -11.53 -1.59 1.65
C HIS A 335 -12.08 -2.20 2.94
N HIS A 336 -12.75 -3.35 2.86
CA HIS A 336 -13.28 -4.03 4.05
C HIS A 336 -12.16 -4.61 4.93
N LEU A 337 -11.18 -5.30 4.34
CA LEU A 337 -10.09 -5.92 5.10
C LEU A 337 -9.22 -4.87 5.81
N ALA A 338 -8.88 -3.78 5.14
CA ALA A 338 -8.05 -2.71 5.69
C ALA A 338 -8.75 -1.99 6.84
N ARG A 339 -10.06 -1.70 6.71
CA ARG A 339 -10.84 -1.05 7.77
C ARG A 339 -11.12 -1.95 8.96
N TYR A 340 -11.03 -3.27 8.79
CA TYR A 340 -11.11 -4.24 9.87
C TYR A 340 -9.77 -4.44 10.60
N LEU A 341 -8.65 -4.52 9.85
CA LEU A 341 -7.34 -4.82 10.42
C LEU A 341 -6.61 -3.58 10.95
N PHE A 342 -6.62 -2.48 10.20
CA PHE A 342 -5.68 -1.39 10.41
C PHE A 342 -6.32 -0.24 11.17
N HIS A 343 -6.12 -0.26 12.47
CA HIS A 343 -6.47 0.85 13.36
C HIS A 343 -5.19 1.47 13.91
N PRO A 344 -4.88 2.73 13.62
CA PRO A 344 -3.69 3.40 14.15
C PRO A 344 -3.68 3.38 15.68
N SER A 345 -2.54 3.11 16.28
CA SER A 345 -2.35 3.24 17.73
C SER A 345 -2.67 4.66 18.21
N ASN A 346 -2.85 4.85 19.52
CA ASN A 346 -3.12 6.18 20.06
C ASN A 346 -2.00 7.21 19.75
N ASP A 347 -0.75 6.76 19.61
CA ASP A 347 0.39 7.62 19.24
C ASP A 347 0.22 8.16 17.81
N VAL A 348 -0.03 7.27 16.86
CA VAL A 348 -0.24 7.63 15.45
C VAL A 348 -1.55 8.41 15.30
N TRP A 349 -2.62 7.97 15.97
CA TRP A 349 -3.91 8.63 15.96
C TRP A 349 -3.84 10.05 16.51
N GLY A 350 -2.95 10.29 17.50
CA GLY A 350 -2.66 11.63 18.00
C GLY A 350 -2.13 12.56 16.92
N ILE A 351 -1.24 12.07 16.05
CA ILE A 351 -0.71 12.83 14.89
C ILE A 351 -1.85 13.17 13.93
N VAL A 352 -2.61 12.15 13.51
CA VAL A 352 -3.72 12.28 12.58
C VAL A 352 -4.76 13.29 13.07
N ARG A 353 -5.24 13.13 14.31
CA ARG A 353 -6.28 13.99 14.90
C ARG A 353 -5.82 15.44 15.00
N ARG A 354 -4.59 15.68 15.47
CA ARG A 354 -4.07 17.05 15.64
C ARG A 354 -3.94 17.75 14.28
N TYR A 355 -3.38 17.05 13.29
CA TYR A 355 -3.19 17.64 11.97
C TYR A 355 -4.52 17.90 11.27
N TYR A 356 -5.44 16.92 11.28
CA TYR A 356 -6.76 17.12 10.69
C TYR A 356 -7.50 18.28 11.36
N GLY A 357 -7.53 18.32 12.70
CA GLY A 357 -8.22 19.36 13.45
C GLY A 357 -7.68 20.77 13.17
N ALA A 358 -6.36 20.90 13.02
CA ALA A 358 -5.70 22.19 12.78
C ALA A 358 -5.83 22.68 11.33
N TYR A 359 -5.70 21.78 10.35
CA TYR A 359 -5.49 22.17 8.95
C TYR A 359 -6.59 21.75 7.98
N LEU A 360 -7.39 20.72 8.30
CA LEU A 360 -8.33 20.12 7.35
C LEU A 360 -9.79 20.19 7.79
N ALA A 361 -10.08 20.32 9.09
CA ALA A 361 -11.43 20.20 9.62
C ALA A 361 -12.37 21.31 9.12
N ARG A 362 -11.85 22.52 8.88
CA ARG A 362 -12.63 23.68 8.44
C ARG A 362 -12.94 23.72 6.95
N ALA A 363 -12.29 22.89 6.15
CA ALA A 363 -12.44 22.90 4.71
C ALA A 363 -13.85 22.43 4.30
N ASP A 364 -14.45 23.14 3.35
CA ASP A 364 -15.66 22.68 2.66
C ASP A 364 -15.33 21.53 1.71
N GLU A 365 -14.11 21.50 1.19
CA GLU A 365 -13.60 20.43 0.35
C GLU A 365 -12.12 20.14 0.60
N ARG A 366 -11.75 18.86 0.55
CA ARG A 366 -10.39 18.36 0.78
C ARG A 366 -9.90 17.60 -0.44
N VAL A 367 -8.79 18.05 -1.03
CA VAL A 367 -8.13 17.36 -2.15
C VAL A 367 -6.79 16.81 -1.67
N GLY A 368 -6.63 15.49 -1.71
CA GLY A 368 -5.38 14.83 -1.36
C GLY A 368 -4.51 14.59 -2.59
N LEU A 369 -3.26 15.05 -2.55
CA LEU A 369 -2.25 14.84 -3.58
C LEU A 369 -1.15 13.94 -3.03
N GLN A 370 -1.18 12.68 -3.42
CA GLN A 370 -0.17 11.70 -3.08
C GLN A 370 0.88 11.62 -4.18
N LEU A 371 2.06 12.20 -3.91
CA LEU A 371 3.11 12.39 -4.88
C LEU A 371 4.33 11.54 -4.53
N ARG A 372 4.68 10.60 -5.42
CA ARG A 372 5.82 9.69 -5.25
C ARG A 372 6.77 9.81 -6.43
N VAL A 373 7.97 10.34 -6.17
CA VAL A 373 9.09 10.26 -7.13
C VAL A 373 9.83 8.94 -6.90
N PHE A 374 9.93 8.11 -7.92
CA PHE A 374 10.64 6.83 -7.87
C PHE A 374 12.11 7.03 -8.31
N PRO A 375 13.11 6.55 -7.56
CA PRO A 375 14.52 6.69 -7.96
C PRO A 375 14.83 6.09 -9.33
N GLU A 376 14.12 5.03 -9.73
CA GLU A 376 14.29 4.36 -11.02
C GLU A 376 13.70 5.16 -12.19
N MET A 377 12.78 6.09 -11.90
CA MET A 377 12.09 6.97 -12.84
C MET A 377 11.92 8.36 -12.21
N PRO A 378 13.02 9.14 -12.06
CA PRO A 378 13.02 10.40 -11.32
C PRO A 378 12.43 11.52 -12.17
N VAL A 379 11.09 11.56 -12.29
CA VAL A 379 10.38 12.61 -13.03
C VAL A 379 10.73 13.97 -12.42
N PRO A 380 11.20 14.95 -13.21
CA PRO A 380 11.51 16.29 -12.73
C PRO A 380 10.29 16.98 -12.12
N LEU A 381 10.53 17.83 -11.12
CA LEU A 381 9.50 18.61 -10.40
C LEU A 381 8.51 19.28 -11.35
N GLU A 382 9.00 20.10 -12.29
CA GLU A 382 8.14 20.86 -13.20
C GLU A 382 7.34 19.96 -14.14
N ASN A 383 7.88 18.80 -14.54
CA ASN A 383 7.16 17.85 -15.39
C ASN A 383 5.98 17.20 -14.62
N MET A 384 6.23 16.74 -13.39
CA MET A 384 5.16 16.17 -12.56
C MET A 384 4.15 17.25 -12.15
N TYR A 385 4.60 18.46 -11.82
CA TYR A 385 3.70 19.59 -11.54
C TYR A 385 2.82 19.93 -12.75
N ALA A 386 3.40 20.04 -13.95
CA ALA A 386 2.63 20.25 -15.18
C ALA A 386 1.64 19.10 -15.45
N GLN A 387 1.99 17.86 -15.10
CA GLN A 387 1.07 16.72 -15.18
C GLN A 387 -0.08 16.84 -14.18
N ILE A 388 0.15 17.31 -12.95
CA ILE A 388 -0.90 17.56 -11.94
C ILE A 388 -1.88 18.62 -12.45
N VAL A 389 -1.37 19.73 -12.99
CA VAL A 389 -2.21 20.81 -13.55
C VAL A 389 -3.05 20.29 -14.72
N ARG A 390 -2.42 19.61 -15.69
CA ARG A 390 -3.15 19.01 -16.82
C ARG A 390 -4.18 17.98 -16.38
N CYS A 391 -3.87 17.15 -15.38
CA CYS A 391 -4.84 16.22 -14.80
C CYS A 391 -6.05 16.95 -14.22
N SER A 392 -5.82 18.05 -13.48
CA SER A 392 -6.90 18.88 -12.96
C SER A 392 -7.79 19.47 -14.05
N GLU A 393 -7.18 19.97 -15.12
CA GLU A 393 -7.89 20.52 -16.28
C GLU A 393 -8.70 19.47 -17.04
N GLN A 394 -8.13 18.28 -17.22
CA GLN A 394 -8.77 17.14 -17.87
C GLN A 394 -10.02 16.67 -17.09
N GLU A 395 -9.97 16.68 -15.76
CA GLU A 395 -10.95 16.02 -14.89
C GLU A 395 -11.93 17.00 -14.22
N ALA A 396 -12.42 17.98 -15.00
CA ALA A 396 -13.43 18.94 -14.58
C ALA A 396 -13.04 19.80 -13.34
N GLY A 397 -11.75 20.09 -13.17
CA GLY A 397 -11.24 20.98 -12.12
C GLY A 397 -11.00 20.26 -10.79
N LEU A 398 -10.04 19.32 -10.76
CA LEU A 398 -9.59 18.68 -9.50
C LEU A 398 -9.07 19.69 -8.50
N LEU A 399 -8.36 20.69 -9.01
CA LEU A 399 -7.80 21.82 -8.29
C LEU A 399 -8.47 23.10 -8.78
N PRO A 400 -8.72 24.09 -7.89
CA PRO A 400 -9.29 25.38 -8.28
C PRO A 400 -8.44 26.07 -9.36
N LYS A 401 -9.07 26.59 -10.41
CA LYS A 401 -8.38 27.32 -11.48
C LYS A 401 -7.96 28.70 -11.00
N VAL A 402 -6.80 29.17 -11.46
CA VAL A 402 -6.26 30.49 -11.14
C VAL A 402 -6.33 31.41 -12.36
N VAL A 403 -6.47 32.71 -12.12
CA VAL A 403 -6.46 33.72 -13.19
C VAL A 403 -5.04 33.88 -13.72
N HIS A 404 -4.77 33.42 -14.94
CA HIS A 404 -3.49 33.66 -15.60
C HIS A 404 -3.50 35.02 -16.33
N ASN A 405 -2.69 35.96 -15.85
CA ASN A 405 -2.40 37.18 -16.62
C ASN A 405 -1.40 36.84 -17.73
N GLU A 406 -1.88 36.35 -18.87
CA GLU A 406 -1.04 35.92 -20.00
C GLU A 406 -0.29 37.05 -20.73
N ASN A 407 -0.24 38.28 -20.18
CA ASN A 407 0.59 39.33 -20.75
C ASN A 407 1.47 39.95 -19.68
N GLY A 408 2.76 39.63 -19.74
CA GLY A 408 3.86 40.37 -19.11
C GLY A 408 4.03 41.78 -19.68
N ALA A 409 2.94 42.52 -19.90
CA ALA A 409 2.97 43.96 -19.96
C ALA A 409 2.79 44.43 -18.53
N ALA A 410 3.84 44.98 -17.93
CA ALA A 410 3.75 45.77 -16.71
C ALA A 410 2.51 46.67 -16.80
N ALA A 411 1.47 46.31 -16.05
CA ALA A 411 0.32 47.17 -15.85
C ALA A 411 0.86 48.39 -15.12
N LYS A 412 1.19 49.43 -15.89
CA LYS A 412 1.36 50.78 -15.37
C LYS A 412 0.12 51.04 -14.52
N ALA A 413 0.35 51.10 -13.21
CA ALA A 413 -0.60 51.61 -12.25
C ALA A 413 -1.01 53.01 -12.74
N ASN A 414 -2.18 53.08 -13.35
CA ASN A 414 -2.98 54.29 -13.56
C ASN A 414 -4.30 53.87 -14.21
N SER A 415 -5.21 53.36 -13.40
CA SER A 415 -6.55 53.93 -13.33
C SER A 415 -7.36 53.14 -12.31
N SER A 416 -8.04 53.89 -11.46
CA SER A 416 -9.22 53.46 -10.73
C SER A 416 -10.18 52.72 -11.66
N SER A 417 -10.10 51.40 -11.68
CA SER A 417 -11.19 50.55 -12.15
C SER A 417 -11.41 49.49 -11.08
N THR A 418 -12.30 49.84 -10.16
CA THR A 418 -13.19 48.90 -9.50
C THR A 418 -13.97 48.15 -10.58
N ALA A 419 -13.30 47.24 -11.30
CA ALA A 419 -13.95 46.15 -12.00
C ALA A 419 -14.38 45.14 -10.93
N VAL A 420 -15.41 45.53 -10.18
CA VAL A 420 -16.28 44.59 -9.50
C VAL A 420 -16.83 43.70 -10.60
N ALA A 421 -16.26 42.50 -10.73
CA ALA A 421 -16.80 41.46 -11.59
C ALA A 421 -18.28 41.31 -11.24
N SER A 422 -19.12 41.71 -12.19
CA SER A 422 -20.56 41.71 -12.08
C SER A 422 -21.09 40.30 -11.83
N GLY A 423 -21.78 40.11 -10.71
CA GLY A 423 -23.00 39.30 -10.66
C GLY A 423 -22.91 37.78 -10.61
N LYS A 424 -21.74 37.16 -10.38
CA LYS A 424 -21.69 35.76 -9.91
C LYS A 424 -21.40 35.78 -8.41
N SER A 425 -22.29 35.19 -7.62
CA SER A 425 -22.11 34.99 -6.17
C SER A 425 -20.67 34.59 -5.89
N ARG A 426 -19.91 35.43 -5.15
CA ARG A 426 -18.57 35.06 -4.70
C ARG A 426 -18.67 33.72 -3.99
N ASN A 427 -17.95 32.72 -4.49
CA ASN A 427 -17.93 31.41 -3.88
C ASN A 427 -17.03 31.48 -2.65
N ASN A 428 -17.58 31.62 -1.45
CA ASN A 428 -16.80 31.69 -0.20
C ASN A 428 -16.30 30.30 0.26
N LYS A 429 -16.31 29.30 -0.63
CA LYS A 429 -15.87 27.94 -0.35
C LYS A 429 -14.38 27.90 -0.02
N LEU A 430 -14.01 27.11 0.98
CA LEU A 430 -12.63 26.79 1.34
C LEU A 430 -12.25 25.40 0.86
N THR A 431 -11.28 25.33 -0.05
CA THR A 431 -10.68 24.10 -0.54
C THR A 431 -9.30 23.91 0.11
N SER A 432 -9.11 22.83 0.87
CA SER A 432 -7.81 22.46 1.44
C SER A 432 -7.13 21.37 0.61
N ILE A 433 -5.93 21.66 0.11
CA ILE A 433 -5.09 20.74 -0.66
C ILE A 433 -4.06 20.13 0.29
N LEU A 434 -4.16 18.83 0.54
CA LEU A 434 -3.20 18.06 1.32
C LEU A 434 -2.16 17.42 0.40
N VAL A 435 -0.91 17.85 0.48
CA VAL A 435 0.21 17.28 -0.27
C VAL A 435 0.99 16.30 0.61
N THR A 436 1.17 15.07 0.15
CA THR A 436 2.05 14.09 0.79
C THR A 436 3.15 13.67 -0.18
N SER A 437 4.40 13.95 0.18
CA SER A 437 5.58 13.72 -0.63
C SER A 437 6.80 13.66 0.28
N LEU A 438 7.84 12.90 -0.10
CA LEU A 438 9.14 12.97 0.57
C LEU A 438 9.76 14.37 0.45
N PHE A 439 9.46 15.08 -0.63
CA PHE A 439 10.06 16.37 -0.99
C PHE A 439 9.08 17.52 -0.75
N PRO A 440 9.53 18.66 -0.18
CA PRO A 440 8.68 19.83 0.05
C PRO A 440 8.37 20.62 -1.23
N ASP A 441 9.16 20.41 -2.29
CA ASP A 441 9.14 21.22 -3.50
C ASP A 441 7.75 21.28 -4.17
N TYR A 442 6.98 20.18 -4.14
CA TYR A 442 5.62 20.15 -4.67
C TYR A 442 4.65 21.02 -3.86
N TYR A 443 4.77 20.97 -2.54
CA TYR A 443 3.98 21.81 -1.63
C TYR A 443 4.31 23.28 -1.86
N GLU A 444 5.60 23.63 -1.85
CA GLU A 444 6.07 25.01 -2.08
C GLU A 444 5.60 25.54 -3.43
N ARG A 445 5.69 24.71 -4.49
CA ARG A 445 5.25 25.06 -5.83
C ARG A 445 3.76 25.35 -5.91
N ILE A 446 2.92 24.47 -5.35
CA ILE A 446 1.45 24.60 -5.38
C ILE A 446 1.00 25.77 -4.50
N LEU A 447 1.58 25.90 -3.29
CA LEU A 447 1.31 27.02 -2.38
C LEU A 447 1.63 28.35 -3.06
N GLY A 448 2.81 28.48 -3.68
CA GLY A 448 3.24 29.70 -4.35
C GLY A 448 2.28 30.14 -5.46
N VAL A 449 1.66 29.19 -6.17
CA VAL A 449 0.69 29.49 -7.25
C VAL A 449 -0.60 30.10 -6.69
N TYR A 450 -1.18 29.48 -5.67
CA TYR A 450 -2.41 29.98 -5.04
C TYR A 450 -2.18 31.23 -4.19
N TYR A 451 -0.97 31.44 -3.69
CA TYR A 451 -0.59 32.66 -3.00
C TYR A 451 -0.47 33.85 -3.97
N ALA A 452 0.12 33.63 -5.14
CA ALA A 452 0.38 34.69 -6.12
C ALA A 452 -0.82 35.03 -7.03
N ASN A 453 -1.78 34.12 -7.19
CA ASN A 453 -2.85 34.26 -8.17
C ASN A 453 -4.23 34.01 -7.54
N PRO A 454 -5.21 34.91 -7.74
CA PRO A 454 -6.58 34.66 -7.29
C PRO A 454 -7.21 33.52 -8.10
N THR A 455 -8.13 32.79 -7.47
CA THR A 455 -8.93 31.77 -8.14
C THR A 455 -9.98 32.40 -9.06
N GLU A 456 -10.28 31.76 -10.19
CA GLU A 456 -11.28 32.25 -11.16
C GLU A 456 -12.70 32.32 -10.54
N THR A 457 -12.99 31.42 -9.60
CA THR A 457 -14.27 31.30 -8.90
C THR A 457 -14.36 32.17 -7.66
N GLY A 458 -13.24 32.75 -7.21
CA GLY A 458 -13.13 33.49 -5.95
C GLY A 458 -13.12 32.61 -4.69
N GLU A 459 -12.99 31.29 -4.84
CA GLU A 459 -12.84 30.35 -3.70
C GLU A 459 -11.48 30.47 -3.02
N TYR A 460 -11.45 30.18 -1.72
CA TYR A 460 -10.23 30.18 -0.92
C TYR A 460 -9.52 28.84 -1.03
N VAL A 461 -8.19 28.88 -1.14
CA VAL A 461 -7.35 27.67 -1.21
C VAL A 461 -6.29 27.72 -0.14
N GLU A 462 -6.22 26.68 0.66
CA GLU A 462 -5.12 26.43 1.59
C GLU A 462 -4.37 25.18 1.16
N VAL A 463 -3.04 25.23 1.20
CA VAL A 463 -2.18 24.10 0.81
C VAL A 463 -1.42 23.67 2.06
N HIS A 464 -1.34 22.36 2.31
CA HIS A 464 -0.82 21.79 3.55
C HIS A 464 0.06 20.58 3.24
N GLN A 465 1.21 20.46 3.90
CA GLN A 465 2.06 19.25 3.87
C GLN A 465 2.38 18.79 5.30
N PRO A 466 2.05 17.54 5.69
CA PRO A 466 2.30 17.08 7.06
C PRO A 466 3.78 16.88 7.39
N SER A 467 4.55 16.31 6.46
CA SER A 467 5.98 16.10 6.62
C SER A 467 6.71 16.05 5.27
N HIS A 468 8.04 16.14 5.32
CA HIS A 468 8.93 16.06 4.16
C HIS A 468 10.24 15.33 4.51
N GLU A 469 10.15 14.02 4.71
CA GLU A 469 11.26 13.19 5.24
C GLU A 469 12.49 13.11 4.32
N ARG A 470 12.40 13.55 3.06
CA ARG A 470 13.40 13.49 1.97
C ARG A 470 13.82 12.09 1.54
N GLU A 471 13.87 11.16 2.48
CA GLU A 471 14.32 9.80 2.32
C GLU A 471 13.34 8.83 2.97
N GLN A 472 13.15 7.68 2.34
CA GLN A 472 12.37 6.60 2.93
C GLN A 472 13.22 5.83 3.94
N ARG A 473 12.82 5.86 5.22
CA ARG A 473 13.53 5.20 6.33
C ARG A 473 12.65 4.12 6.96
N THR A 474 12.42 3.05 6.19
CA THR A 474 11.48 1.99 6.55
C THR A 474 11.80 1.33 7.90
N GLU A 475 13.09 1.25 8.27
CA GLU A 475 13.54 0.66 9.55
C GLU A 475 13.38 1.62 10.75
N ALA A 476 12.93 2.86 10.52
CA ALA A 476 12.73 3.84 11.58
C ALA A 476 11.25 3.89 12.01
N ARG A 477 10.96 3.43 13.23
CA ARG A 477 9.61 3.44 13.82
C ARG A 477 8.89 4.78 13.69
N GLY A 478 9.57 5.88 14.04
CA GLY A 478 9.00 7.23 13.96
C GLY A 478 8.67 7.68 12.53
N HIS A 479 9.45 7.23 11.54
CA HIS A 479 9.18 7.47 10.13
C HIS A 479 7.90 6.75 9.70
N ASN A 480 7.75 5.47 10.08
CA ASN A 480 6.54 4.69 9.80
C ASN A 480 5.29 5.26 10.49
N GLN A 481 5.42 5.80 11.71
CA GLN A 481 4.31 6.49 12.40
C GLN A 481 3.79 7.69 11.59
N ARG A 482 4.69 8.52 11.04
CA ARG A 482 4.32 9.66 10.19
C ARG A 482 3.75 9.22 8.84
N ALA A 483 4.38 8.25 8.19
CA ALA A 483 3.88 7.67 6.94
C ALA A 483 2.46 7.10 7.10
N LEU A 484 2.19 6.38 8.19
CA LEU A 484 0.85 5.86 8.50
C LEU A 484 -0.14 7.00 8.74
N ALA A 485 0.26 8.04 9.48
CA ALA A 485 -0.59 9.19 9.72
C ALA A 485 -0.97 9.91 8.41
N GLU A 486 -0.03 10.08 7.49
CA GLU A 486 -0.26 10.67 6.18
C GLU A 486 -1.20 9.83 5.30
N MET A 487 -1.06 8.50 5.28
CA MET A 487 -2.01 7.62 4.59
C MET A 487 -3.43 7.80 5.13
N PHE A 488 -3.58 7.94 6.45
CA PHE A 488 -4.88 8.20 7.08
C PHE A 488 -5.41 9.60 6.76
N LEU A 489 -4.58 10.63 6.79
CA LEU A 489 -4.99 12.00 6.43
C LEU A 489 -5.45 12.09 4.97
N LEU A 490 -4.71 11.50 4.02
CA LEU A 490 -5.13 11.40 2.62
C LEU A 490 -6.46 10.68 2.49
N SER A 491 -6.65 9.61 3.26
CA SER A 491 -7.88 8.85 3.19
C SER A 491 -9.10 9.67 3.67
N PHE A 492 -8.91 10.78 4.39
CA PHE A 492 -9.98 11.71 4.80
C PHE A 492 -10.27 12.81 3.77
N CYS A 493 -9.59 12.82 2.63
CA CYS A 493 -9.86 13.74 1.53
C CYS A 493 -11.06 13.27 0.70
N ASP A 494 -11.82 14.22 0.16
CA ASP A 494 -13.01 13.97 -0.68
C ASP A 494 -12.59 13.50 -2.07
N ARG A 495 -11.48 14.05 -2.59
CA ARG A 495 -10.85 13.68 -3.85
C ARG A 495 -9.40 13.30 -3.59
N ILE A 496 -8.93 12.19 -4.18
CA ILE A 496 -7.55 11.71 -3.99
C ILE A 496 -6.90 11.55 -5.36
N VAL A 497 -5.78 12.22 -5.55
CA VAL A 497 -4.86 12.03 -6.67
C VAL A 497 -3.68 11.20 -6.18
N THR A 498 -3.33 10.13 -6.89
CA THR A 498 -2.22 9.24 -6.55
C THR A 498 -1.21 9.14 -7.67
N THR A 499 0.05 8.92 -7.34
CA THR A 499 1.08 8.63 -8.35
C THR A 499 1.03 7.15 -8.73
N ALA A 500 1.10 6.85 -10.02
CA ALA A 500 1.15 5.49 -10.56
C ALA A 500 2.11 4.57 -9.80
N VAL A 501 1.67 3.34 -9.50
CA VAL A 501 2.46 2.28 -8.84
C VAL A 501 2.76 2.57 -7.36
N SER A 502 2.27 3.68 -6.79
CA SER A 502 2.51 3.97 -5.37
C SER A 502 1.57 3.16 -4.46
N THR A 503 2.11 2.17 -3.77
CA THR A 503 1.35 1.40 -2.77
C THR A 503 0.91 2.23 -1.57
N PHE A 504 1.60 3.35 -1.30
CA PHE A 504 1.15 4.36 -0.34
C PHE A 504 -0.20 4.97 -0.76
N GLY A 505 -0.33 5.33 -2.04
CA GLY A 505 -1.59 5.77 -2.63
C GLY A 505 -2.67 4.69 -2.58
N TYR A 506 -2.32 3.44 -2.90
CA TYR A 506 -3.26 2.31 -2.85
C TYR A 506 -3.89 2.12 -1.47
N VAL A 507 -3.08 2.20 -0.42
CA VAL A 507 -3.57 2.12 0.95
C VAL A 507 -4.52 3.28 1.26
N ALA A 508 -4.14 4.51 0.92
CA ALA A 508 -4.94 5.70 1.23
C ALA A 508 -6.33 5.65 0.57
N HIS A 509 -6.41 5.42 -0.74
CA HIS A 509 -7.69 5.40 -1.45
C HIS A 509 -8.51 4.13 -1.12
N GLY A 510 -7.84 3.01 -0.84
CA GLY A 510 -8.49 1.78 -0.38
C GLY A 510 -9.14 1.93 1.00
N LEU A 511 -8.45 2.57 1.96
CA LEU A 511 -9.03 2.92 3.27
C LEU A 511 -10.22 3.89 3.12
N ALA A 512 -10.12 4.85 2.21
CA ALA A 512 -11.17 5.82 1.94
C ALA A 512 -12.41 5.19 1.29
N GLY A 513 -12.22 4.12 0.50
CA GLY A 513 -13.27 3.62 -0.39
C GLY A 513 -13.57 4.62 -1.51
N VAL A 514 -12.55 5.35 -1.97
CA VAL A 514 -12.66 6.39 -3.00
C VAL A 514 -11.90 5.94 -4.23
N ARG A 515 -12.49 6.15 -5.41
CA ARG A 515 -11.84 5.88 -6.69
C ARG A 515 -10.87 7.03 -6.98
N PRO A 516 -9.55 6.80 -6.99
CA PRO A 516 -8.56 7.87 -7.16
C PRO A 516 -8.49 8.37 -8.62
N TRP A 517 -7.92 9.55 -8.79
CA TRP A 517 -7.31 9.97 -10.06
C TRP A 517 -5.84 9.57 -10.04
N VAL A 518 -5.39 8.79 -11.01
CA VAL A 518 -4.04 8.23 -11.02
C VAL A 518 -3.20 8.98 -12.03
N LEU A 519 -2.19 9.72 -11.56
CA LEU A 519 -1.17 10.33 -12.39
C LEU A 519 -0.37 9.20 -13.05
N LEU A 520 -0.51 9.08 -14.37
CA LEU A 520 0.09 7.99 -15.14
C LEU A 520 1.62 8.09 -15.14
N ARG A 521 2.29 6.94 -15.15
CA ARG A 521 3.76 6.89 -15.22
C ARG A 521 4.23 7.29 -16.63
N PRO A 522 5.14 8.25 -16.78
CA PRO A 522 5.68 8.61 -18.10
C PRO A 522 6.61 7.50 -18.64
N PRO A 523 6.75 7.40 -19.98
CA PRO A 523 7.64 6.42 -20.60
C PRO A 523 9.14 6.73 -20.38
N SER A 524 9.47 8.00 -20.12
CA SER A 524 10.80 8.45 -19.67
C SER A 524 10.64 9.66 -18.73
N PRO A 525 11.62 9.99 -17.89
CA PRO A 525 11.51 11.12 -16.94
C PRO A 525 11.14 12.47 -17.61
N GLU A 526 11.61 12.70 -18.85
CA GLU A 526 11.40 13.94 -19.60
C GLU A 526 10.12 13.92 -20.46
N ALA A 527 9.51 12.76 -20.66
CA ALA A 527 8.36 12.63 -21.55
C ALA A 527 7.07 13.13 -20.90
N ALA A 528 6.29 13.90 -21.67
CA ALA A 528 4.93 14.23 -21.29
C ALA A 528 4.03 12.97 -21.36
N VAL A 529 3.10 12.87 -20.42
CA VAL A 529 2.08 11.82 -20.40
C VAL A 529 0.76 12.36 -20.93
N ASP A 530 0.08 11.59 -21.77
CA ASP A 530 -1.27 11.89 -22.25
C ASP A 530 -2.10 10.58 -22.32
N PRO A 531 -3.25 10.48 -21.62
CA PRO A 531 -3.78 11.47 -20.68
C PRO A 531 -2.86 11.70 -19.48
N ALA A 532 -2.94 12.86 -18.82
CA ALA A 532 -2.07 13.18 -17.69
C ALA A 532 -2.44 12.34 -16.46
N CYS A 533 -3.72 12.03 -16.29
CA CYS A 533 -4.21 11.07 -15.32
C CYS A 533 -5.45 10.37 -15.84
N VAL A 534 -5.87 9.33 -15.12
CA VAL A 534 -7.16 8.68 -15.35
C VAL A 534 -7.89 8.47 -14.03
N ARG A 535 -9.21 8.60 -14.04
CA ARG A 535 -10.03 8.20 -12.90
C ARG A 535 -10.16 6.68 -12.86
N SER A 536 -9.69 6.05 -11.78
CA SER A 536 -9.85 4.61 -11.56
C SER A 536 -11.32 4.22 -11.55
N LYS A 537 -11.65 3.04 -12.07
CA LYS A 537 -13.01 2.47 -12.02
C LYS A 537 -13.28 1.61 -10.79
N THR A 538 -12.32 1.51 -9.88
CA THR A 538 -12.35 0.65 -8.68
C THR A 538 -11.58 1.32 -7.55
N VAL A 539 -11.87 0.94 -6.30
CA VAL A 539 -11.11 1.39 -5.13
C VAL A 539 -9.98 0.41 -4.76
N GLU A 540 -9.84 -0.67 -5.51
CA GLU A 540 -8.89 -1.75 -5.25
C GLU A 540 -7.44 -1.40 -5.60
N PRO A 541 -6.47 -1.84 -4.78
CA PRO A 541 -5.05 -1.80 -5.10
C PRO A 541 -4.68 -2.61 -6.34
N CYS A 542 -3.58 -2.24 -6.99
CA CYS A 542 -2.99 -3.03 -8.06
C CYS A 542 -2.09 -4.14 -7.52
N LEU A 543 -2.27 -5.37 -8.00
CA LEU A 543 -1.21 -6.39 -7.99
C LEU A 543 -0.23 -6.08 -9.11
N GLN A 544 0.89 -5.44 -8.78
CA GLN A 544 1.84 -4.89 -9.76
C GLN A 544 2.64 -5.96 -10.51
N ALA A 545 2.83 -7.12 -9.90
CA ALA A 545 3.62 -8.21 -10.46
C ALA A 545 2.86 -9.54 -10.33
N PRO A 546 1.85 -9.79 -11.19
CA PRO A 546 1.16 -11.07 -11.23
C PRO A 546 2.09 -12.16 -11.79
N PRO A 547 1.75 -13.45 -11.57
CA PRO A 547 2.51 -14.54 -12.14
C PRO A 547 2.45 -14.51 -13.66
N ARG A 548 3.47 -15.08 -14.33
CA ARG A 548 3.48 -15.18 -15.79
C ARG A 548 2.53 -16.25 -16.36
N ARG A 549 2.05 -17.14 -15.50
CA ARG A 549 1.18 -18.27 -15.86
C ARG A 549 0.12 -18.41 -14.78
N VAL A 550 -1.07 -18.81 -15.19
CA VAL A 550 -2.18 -19.18 -14.30
C VAL A 550 -2.48 -20.65 -14.54
N CYS A 551 -2.73 -21.41 -13.46
CA CYS A 551 -2.99 -22.83 -13.58
C CYS A 551 -4.24 -23.14 -14.39
N GLY A 552 -4.16 -24.16 -15.24
CA GLY A 552 -5.26 -24.55 -16.14
C GLY A 552 -5.45 -23.60 -17.33
N VAL A 553 -4.59 -22.59 -17.49
CA VAL A 553 -4.65 -21.62 -18.58
C VAL A 553 -3.44 -21.81 -19.50
N ALA A 554 -3.66 -21.68 -20.81
CA ALA A 554 -2.57 -21.77 -21.79
C ALA A 554 -1.51 -20.69 -21.57
N GLU A 555 -0.23 -21.05 -21.77
CA GLU A 555 0.86 -20.09 -21.66
C GLU A 555 0.68 -18.92 -22.64
N GLY A 556 0.95 -17.69 -22.18
CA GLY A 556 0.78 -16.47 -22.97
C GLY A 556 -0.65 -15.92 -22.97
N THR A 557 -1.60 -16.60 -22.32
CA THR A 557 -2.95 -16.04 -22.13
C THR A 557 -2.89 -14.80 -21.25
N ASP A 558 -3.62 -13.77 -21.66
CA ASP A 558 -3.78 -12.53 -20.89
C ASP A 558 -4.58 -12.79 -19.61
N ILE A 559 -3.94 -12.61 -18.46
CA ILE A 559 -4.53 -12.77 -17.13
C ILE A 559 -5.67 -11.75 -16.89
N GLY A 560 -5.53 -10.53 -17.40
CA GLY A 560 -6.56 -9.49 -17.31
C GLY A 560 -7.77 -9.75 -18.22
N ALA A 561 -7.72 -10.79 -19.06
CA ALA A 561 -8.82 -11.20 -19.92
C ALA A 561 -9.58 -12.44 -19.42
N LEU A 562 -9.09 -13.13 -18.38
CA LEU A 562 -9.64 -14.42 -17.95
C LEU A 562 -11.07 -14.35 -17.39
N VAL A 563 -11.35 -13.33 -16.59
CA VAL A 563 -12.66 -13.12 -15.94
C VAL A 563 -13.02 -11.63 -15.96
N PRO A 564 -14.32 -11.26 -15.95
CA PRO A 564 -14.73 -9.87 -16.12
C PRO A 564 -14.27 -8.93 -14.99
N TYR A 565 -14.17 -9.45 -13.76
CA TYR A 565 -13.79 -8.70 -12.55
C TYR A 565 -12.28 -8.63 -12.28
N VAL A 566 -11.42 -9.26 -13.07
CA VAL A 566 -9.96 -9.11 -12.96
C VAL A 566 -9.46 -8.50 -14.25
N ARG A 567 -9.02 -7.24 -14.21
CA ARG A 567 -8.49 -6.52 -15.39
C ARG A 567 -7.12 -5.91 -15.08
N HIS A 568 -6.42 -5.50 -16.14
CA HIS A 568 -5.18 -4.76 -15.99
C HIS A 568 -5.35 -3.44 -15.23
N CYS A 569 -4.32 -3.09 -14.47
CA CYS A 569 -4.27 -1.80 -13.78
C CYS A 569 -4.04 -0.66 -14.77
N GLU A 570 -4.61 0.51 -14.51
CA GLU A 570 -4.35 1.71 -15.31
C GLU A 570 -2.91 2.22 -15.20
N ASP A 571 -2.20 1.86 -14.13
CA ASP A 571 -0.94 2.47 -13.73
C ASP A 571 0.25 1.50 -13.74
N GLU A 572 -0.01 0.21 -13.91
CA GLU A 572 0.98 -0.83 -14.18
C GLU A 572 0.40 -1.79 -15.21
N HIS A 573 0.81 -1.64 -16.48
CA HIS A 573 0.24 -2.36 -17.63
C HIS A 573 0.24 -3.89 -17.51
N LYS A 574 1.23 -4.47 -16.81
CA LYS A 574 1.28 -5.91 -16.54
C LYS A 574 0.55 -6.31 -15.28
N GLY A 575 0.26 -5.36 -14.41
CA GLY A 575 -0.46 -5.57 -13.16
C GLY A 575 -1.92 -5.92 -13.40
N VAL A 576 -2.56 -6.48 -12.38
CA VAL A 576 -4.00 -6.77 -12.39
C VAL A 576 -4.66 -6.30 -11.09
N LYS A 577 -5.96 -5.98 -11.16
CA LYS A 577 -6.75 -5.60 -9.99
C LYS A 577 -8.22 -5.98 -10.17
N LEU A 578 -8.97 -5.86 -9.07
CA LEU A 578 -10.39 -6.23 -9.03
C LEU A 578 -11.30 -5.07 -9.44
N PHE A 579 -12.34 -5.41 -10.21
CA PHE A 579 -13.34 -4.50 -10.77
C PHE A 579 -14.75 -5.03 -10.47
N PRO A 580 -15.80 -4.19 -10.55
CA PRO A 580 -17.15 -4.57 -10.11
C PRO A 580 -17.89 -5.62 -10.95
N TYR A 581 -17.41 -6.00 -12.14
CA TYR A 581 -18.18 -6.69 -13.18
C TYR A 581 -18.50 -8.18 -12.94
#